data_AF-A0A8H7ZSZ2-F1
#
_entry.id   AF-A0A8H7ZSZ2-F1
#
_cell.length_a   1.000
_cell.length_b   1.000
_cell.length_c   1.000
_cell.angle_alpha   90.00
_cell.angle_beta   90.00
_cell.angle_gamma   90.00
#
_symmetry.space_group_name_H-M   'P 1'
#
loop_
_entity.id
_entity.type
_entity.pdbx_description
1 polymer ?
#
loop_
_entity_poly.entity_id
_entity_poly.type
_entity_poly.pdbx_seq_one_letter_code
_entity_poly.pdbx_strand_id
1 'polypeptide(L)' 'MGRGYQNATCLEGALKIKEISYMHSEGILAGELKHGPLALIDENMPVILIMTRDSLYPVRSSRLDAPPDL' A
#
# COMPACT_ATOMS: atom_id res chain seq x y z
N MET A 1 -0.05 2.13 0.62
CA MET A 1 0.98 1.10 0.85
C MET A 1 2.32 1.55 0.25
N GLY A 2 3.43 1.28 0.93
CA GLY A 2 4.79 1.59 0.45
C GLY A 2 5.87 0.71 1.11
N ARG A 3 7.07 0.58 0.50
CA ARG A 3 8.20 -0.17 1.06
C ARG A 3 9.49 0.64 0.94
N GLY A 4 10.44 0.43 1.86
CA GLY A 4 11.71 1.14 1.87
C GLY A 4 11.48 2.64 2.05
N TYR A 5 12.09 3.45 1.17
CA TYR A 5 11.95 4.92 1.18
C TYR A 5 10.49 5.40 1.07
N GLN A 6 9.60 4.61 0.47
CA GLN A 6 8.19 4.96 0.30
C GLN A 6 7.34 4.71 1.55
N ASN A 7 7.91 4.14 2.62
CA ASN A 7 7.16 3.92 3.87
C ASN A 7 6.76 5.25 4.51
N ALA A 8 7.71 6.18 4.63
CA ALA A 8 7.45 7.52 5.17
C ALA A 8 6.39 8.26 4.34
N THR A 9 6.48 8.19 3.01
CA THR A 9 5.49 8.78 2.10
C THR A 9 4.09 8.18 2.30
N CYS A 10 4.00 6.87 2.53
CA CYS A 10 2.73 6.20 2.78
C CYS A 10 2.10 6.59 4.12
N LEU A 11 2.91 6.72 5.17
CA LEU A 11 2.46 7.12 6.50
C LEU A 11 1.99 8.58 6.52
N GLU A 12 2.77 9.50 5.93
CA GLU A 12 2.38 10.90 5.82
C GLU A 12 1.17 11.09 4.92
N GLY A 13 1.09 10.38 3.80
CA GLY A 13 -0.09 10.41 2.91
C GLY A 13 -1.37 10.05 3.67
N ALA A 14 -1.35 8.98 4.47
CA ALA A 14 -2.49 8.59 5.30
C ALA A 14 -2.80 9.66 6.38
N LEU A 15 -1.78 10.23 7.03
CA LEU A 15 -1.99 11.27 8.03
C LEU A 15 -2.67 12.51 7.42
N LYS A 16 -2.20 12.97 6.26
CA LYS A 16 -2.78 14.12 5.56
C LYS A 16 -4.19 13.84 5.05
N ILE A 17 -4.47 12.63 4.54
CA ILE A 17 -5.83 12.25 4.12
C ILE A 17 -6.80 12.32 5.31
N LYS A 18 -6.42 11.79 6.48
CA LYS A 18 -7.25 11.92 7.70
C LYS A 18 -7.51 13.38 8.05
N GLU A 19 -6.49 14.23 7.97
CA GLU A 19 -6.57 15.64 8.34
C GLU A 19 -7.48 16.45 7.42
N ILE A 20 -7.36 16.30 6.10
CA ILE A 20 -8.07 17.16 5.14
C ILE A 20 -9.43 16.63 4.72
N SER A 21 -9.60 15.31 4.69
CA SER A 21 -10.80 14.67 4.14
C SER A 21 -11.69 14.02 5.19
N TYR A 22 -11.20 13.90 6.43
CA TYR A 22 -11.83 13.14 7.52
C TYR A 22 -12.12 11.67 7.20
N MET A 23 -11.61 11.15 6.07
CA MET A 23 -11.69 9.74 5.73
C MET A 23 -10.68 8.95 6.54
N HIS A 24 -11.12 7.79 7.03
CA HIS A 24 -10.20 6.82 7.60
C HIS A 24 -9.23 6.33 6.52
N SER A 25 -7.93 6.39 6.81
CA SER A 25 -6.88 5.95 5.91
C SER A 25 -5.70 5.41 6.71
N GLU A 26 -4.97 4.42 6.20
CA GLU A 26 -3.84 3.86 6.94
C GLU A 26 -2.64 3.65 6.03
N GLY A 27 -1.47 4.04 6.53
CA GLY A 27 -0.21 3.83 5.85
C GLY A 27 0.35 2.46 6.21
N ILE A 28 0.26 1.50 5.29
CA ILE A 28 0.74 0.12 5.51
C ILE A 28 2.08 -0.10 4.80
N LEU A 29 3.03 -0.70 5.52
CA LEU A 29 4.27 -1.20 4.93
C LEU A 29 3.93 -2.39 4.02
N ALA A 30 4.31 -2.33 2.73
CA ALA A 30 3.95 -3.36 1.77
C ALA A 30 4.54 -4.76 2.11
N GLY A 31 5.57 -4.82 2.95
CA GLY A 31 6.11 -6.09 3.46
C GLY A 31 5.21 -6.79 4.50
N GLU A 32 4.44 -6.02 5.27
CA GLU A 32 3.58 -6.53 6.34
C GLU A 32 2.22 -7.02 5.83
N LEU A 33 1.88 -6.74 4.57
CA LEU A 33 0.56 -7.06 4.01
C LEU A 33 0.15 -8.52 4.21
N LYS A 34 1.09 -9.45 4.04
CA LYS A 34 0.85 -10.89 4.17
C LYS A 34 0.67 -11.37 5.62
N HIS A 35 0.96 -10.53 6.61
CA HIS A 35 0.93 -10.90 8.03
C HIS A 35 -0.36 -10.49 8.74
N GLY A 36 -1.42 -10.14 8.00
CA GLY A 36 -2.73 -9.79 8.57
C GLY A 36 -3.48 -8.68 7.81
N PRO A 37 -2.83 -7.56 7.43
CA PRO A 37 -3.53 -6.43 6.81
C PRO A 37 -4.25 -6.76 5.50
N LEU A 38 -3.77 -7.74 4.73
CA LEU A 38 -4.45 -8.20 3.51
C LEU A 38 -5.85 -8.77 3.79
N ALA A 39 -6.09 -9.33 4.98
CA ALA A 39 -7.40 -9.87 5.35
C ALA A 39 -8.46 -8.79 5.58
N LEU A 40 -8.07 -7.52 5.70
CA LEU A 40 -8.99 -6.39 5.84
C LEU A 40 -9.38 -5.76 4.49
N ILE A 41 -8.75 -6.18 3.40
CA ILE A 41 -8.98 -5.62 2.06
C ILE A 41 -10.08 -6.42 1.38
N ASP A 42 -11.13 -5.72 0.97
CA ASP A 42 -12.17 -6.25 0.10
C ASP A 42 -12.21 -5.50 -1.24
N GLU A 43 -13.10 -5.90 -2.13
CA GLU A 43 -13.29 -5.31 -3.47
C GLU A 43 -13.79 -3.86 -3.44
N ASN A 44 -14.35 -3.40 -2.31
CA ASN A 44 -14.91 -2.06 -2.15
C ASN A 44 -13.92 -1.10 -1.44
N MET A 45 -12.83 -1.61 -0.88
CA MET A 45 -11.86 -0.83 -0.14
C MET A 45 -10.85 -0.14 -1.08
N PRO A 46 -10.79 1.20 -1.12
CA PRO A 46 -9.85 1.90 -1.97
C PRO A 46 -8.41 1.71 -1.47
N VAL A 47 -7.54 1.19 -2.33
CA VAL A 47 -6.12 0.97 -2.02
C VAL A 47 -5.24 1.86 -2.89
N ILE A 48 -4.35 2.62 -2.25
CA ILE A 48 -3.32 3.42 -2.92
C ILE A 48 -1.96 2.74 -2.70
N LEU A 49 -1.25 2.42 -3.79
CA LEU A 49 0.10 1.86 -3.74
C LEU A 49 1.12 2.83 -4.35
N ILE A 50 2.20 3.10 -3.63
CA ILE A 50 3.28 3.97 -4.11
C ILE A 50 4.36 3.13 -4.78
N MET A 51 4.55 3.34 -6.09
CA MET A 51 5.48 2.60 -6.95
C MET A 51 6.50 3.48 -7.66
N THR A 52 7.66 3.68 -7.04
CA THR A 52 8.81 4.37 -7.62
C THR A 52 9.72 3.42 -8.41
N ARG A 53 10.35 3.88 -9.50
CA ARG A 53 11.35 3.10 -10.27
C ARG A 53 12.67 3.00 -9.50
N ASP A 54 12.68 2.19 -8.45
CA ASP A 54 13.84 1.88 -7.63
C ASP A 54 14.20 0.38 -7.74
N SER A 55 15.26 -0.04 -7.03
CA SER A 55 15.68 -1.45 -6.99
C SER A 55 14.59 -2.41 -6.47
N LEU A 56 13.54 -1.90 -5.81
CA LEU A 56 12.40 -2.67 -5.31
C LEU A 56 11.22 -2.69 -6.29
N TYR A 57 11.31 -1.99 -7.43
CA TYR A 57 10.28 -1.96 -8.46
C TYR A 57 9.95 -3.32 -9.09
N PRO A 58 10.92 -4.15 -9.53
CA PRO A 58 10.62 -5.43 -10.19
C PRO A 58 9.83 -6.37 -9.28
N VAL A 59 10.16 -6.31 -8.00
CA VAL A 59 9.60 -7.13 -6.92
C VAL A 59 8.20 -6.65 -6.51
N ARG A 60 7.81 -5.40 -6.78
CA ARG A 60 6.43 -4.93 -6.64
C ARG A 60 5.58 -5.23 -7.86
N SER A 61 6.08 -4.96 -9.07
CA SER A 61 5.31 -5.17 -10.32
C SER A 61 4.80 -6.59 -10.41
N SER A 62 5.70 -7.56 -10.18
CA SER A 62 5.35 -8.99 -10.24
C SER A 62 4.26 -9.43 -9.25
N ARG A 63 3.96 -8.64 -8.21
CA ARG A 63 2.92 -8.96 -7.22
C ARG A 63 1.58 -8.30 -7.51
N LEU A 64 1.53 -7.29 -8.39
CA LEU A 64 0.28 -6.74 -8.91
C LEU A 64 -0.11 -7.39 -10.23
N ASP A 65 0.89 -7.80 -11.01
CA ASP A 65 0.68 -8.48 -12.28
C ASP A 65 0.36 -9.99 -12.09
N ALA A 66 0.36 -10.47 -10.85
CA ALA A 66 -0.10 -11.82 -10.53
C ALA A 66 -1.63 -11.85 -10.61
N PRO A 67 -2.22 -12.75 -11.42
CA PRO A 67 -3.67 -12.90 -11.48
C PRO A 67 -4.21 -13.28 -10.10
N PRO A 68 -5.44 -12.85 -9.75
CA PRO A 68 -6.04 -13.07 -8.43
C PRO A 68 -6.25 -14.55 -8.03
N ASP A 69 -5.92 -15.50 -8.93
CA ASP A 69 -6.23 -16.93 -8.79
C ASP A 69 -5.00 -17.83 -8.55
N LEU A 70 -3.88 -17.32 -7.98
CA LEU A 70 -2.75 -18.14 -7.50
C LEU A 70 -2.35 -17.85 -6.05
#